data_AF-A0A1D9FYZ6-F1
#
_entry.id   AF-A0A1D9FYZ6-F1
#
_cell.length_a   1.000
_cell.length_b   1.000
_cell.length_c   1.000
_cell.angle_alpha   90.00
_cell.angle_beta   90.00
_cell.angle_gamma   90.00
#
_symmetry.space_group_name_H-M   'P 1'
#
loop_
_entity.id
_entity.type
_entity.pdbx_description
1 polymer ?
#
loop_
_entity_poly.entity_id
_entity_poly.type
_entity_poly.pdbx_seq_one_letter_code
_entity_poly.pdbx_strand_id
1 'polypeptide(L)'
;MFRSKVAIASVVLSLGVLSLGITQGKALAQDTNAPRPINPSTRLAPVTTTFTRGAKTVFAVVAKNGVLNRGFGASRARKVLNGRYEVFFNRDVRRCAYTATLGTTGFGTEPSGEVTVATRAGTTNGVWVATNNSSGNAVDRNFHLAVHCP
;
A
#
# COMPACT_ATOMS: atom_id res chain seq x y z
N MET A 1 -5.21 -21.53 -56.48
CA MET A 1 -6.18 -22.64 -56.61
C MET A 1 -7.42 -22.24 -55.80
N PHE A 2 -8.53 -21.94 -56.49
CA PHE A 2 -9.97 -21.94 -56.09
C PHE A 2 -10.35 -21.77 -54.58
N ARG A 3 -11.34 -20.98 -54.13
CA ARG A 3 -12.41 -20.16 -54.73
C ARG A 3 -13.06 -19.29 -53.62
N SER A 4 -13.64 -18.19 -54.08
CA SER A 4 -14.45 -17.14 -53.44
C SER A 4 -15.62 -17.56 -52.53
N LYS A 5 -15.98 -16.72 -51.54
CA LYS A 5 -17.36 -16.22 -51.32
C LYS A 5 -17.36 -14.76 -50.78
N VAL A 6 -18.18 -13.93 -51.42
CA VAL A 6 -18.37 -12.48 -51.25
C VAL A 6 -19.63 -12.18 -50.41
N ALA A 7 -19.76 -10.91 -49.97
CA ALA A 7 -20.99 -10.09 -49.82
C ALA A 7 -21.58 -10.00 -48.37
N ILE A 8 -22.14 -8.90 -47.83
CA ILE A 8 -22.74 -7.64 -48.32
C ILE A 8 -22.68 -6.55 -47.21
N ALA A 9 -22.51 -5.28 -47.59
CA ALA A 9 -22.57 -4.07 -46.75
C ALA A 9 -24.00 -3.56 -46.52
N SER A 10 -24.28 -2.84 -45.42
CA SER A 10 -25.35 -1.82 -45.37
C SER A 10 -25.19 -0.88 -44.17
N VAL A 11 -25.03 0.41 -44.48
CA VAL A 11 -25.11 1.58 -43.59
C VAL A 11 -26.59 1.99 -43.51
N VAL A 12 -27.12 2.28 -42.31
CA VAL A 12 -28.42 2.93 -42.16
C VAL A 12 -28.25 4.22 -41.38
N LEU A 13 -28.53 5.32 -42.07
CA LEU A 13 -28.55 6.70 -41.60
C LEU A 13 -30.02 7.06 -41.33
N SER A 14 -30.39 7.47 -40.11
CA SER A 14 -31.74 7.99 -39.84
C SER A 14 -31.69 9.38 -39.20
N LEU A 15 -32.27 10.35 -39.89
CA LEU A 15 -32.39 11.78 -39.56
C LEU A 15 -33.81 12.11 -39.04
N GLY A 16 -33.90 13.08 -38.11
CA GLY A 16 -35.11 13.87 -37.75
C GLY A 16 -36.01 13.23 -36.69
N VAL A 17 -36.60 13.93 -35.71
CA VAL A 17 -37.34 15.21 -35.82
C VAL A 17 -37.30 15.99 -34.48
N LEU A 18 -37.09 17.32 -34.54
CA LEU A 18 -37.30 18.25 -33.42
C LEU A 18 -38.78 18.66 -33.35
N SER A 19 -39.40 18.58 -32.18
CA SER A 19 -40.72 19.18 -31.91
C SER A 19 -40.62 20.33 -30.91
N LEU A 20 -40.91 21.56 -31.36
CA LEU A 20 -41.18 22.74 -30.54
C LEU A 20 -42.67 22.73 -30.15
N GLY A 21 -42.96 22.70 -28.85
CA GLY A 21 -44.30 22.89 -28.30
C GLY A 21 -44.30 24.11 -27.36
N ILE A 22 -45.12 25.11 -27.68
CA ILE A 22 -45.40 26.30 -26.86
C ILE A 22 -46.80 26.13 -26.27
N THR A 23 -46.97 26.24 -24.96
CA THR A 23 -48.26 26.61 -24.36
C THR A 23 -48.04 27.37 -23.06
N GLN A 24 -48.65 28.57 -22.99
CA GLN A 24 -48.64 29.51 -21.88
C GLN A 24 -49.35 28.94 -20.63
N GLY A 25 -48.68 29.00 -19.48
CA GLY A 25 -49.28 28.83 -18.16
C GLY A 25 -49.48 30.19 -17.49
N LYS A 26 -50.74 30.49 -17.12
CA LYS A 26 -51.18 31.69 -16.40
C LYS A 26 -50.38 31.91 -15.11
N ALA A 27 -50.01 33.16 -14.85
CA ALA A 27 -49.58 33.60 -13.53
C ALA A 27 -50.75 33.50 -12.54
N LEU A 28 -50.53 32.85 -11.41
CA LEU A 28 -51.23 33.11 -10.16
C LEU A 28 -50.15 33.40 -9.12
N ALA A 29 -50.17 34.63 -8.61
CA ALA A 29 -49.34 35.06 -7.49
C ALA A 29 -49.70 34.21 -6.26
N GLN A 30 -48.69 33.61 -5.62
CA GLN A 30 -48.88 32.96 -4.33
C GLN A 30 -47.83 33.49 -3.35
N ASP A 31 -48.30 34.53 -2.66
CA ASP A 31 -47.91 35.11 -1.37
C ASP A 31 -46.57 34.66 -0.75
N THR A 32 -45.66 35.61 -0.56
CA THR A 32 -44.28 35.43 -0.10
C THR A 32 -44.14 35.24 1.42
N ASN A 33 -45.19 34.84 2.15
CA ASN A 33 -45.17 34.82 3.62
C ASN A 33 -45.72 33.52 4.25
N ALA A 34 -45.40 32.36 3.67
CA ALA A 34 -45.59 31.08 4.36
C ALA A 34 -44.31 30.65 5.11
N PRO A 35 -44.39 30.21 6.38
CA PRO A 35 -43.28 29.53 7.04
C PRO A 35 -42.86 28.30 6.22
N ARG A 36 -41.57 28.21 5.87
CA ARG A 36 -41.01 27.06 5.14
C ARG A 36 -41.29 25.77 5.94
N PRO A 37 -41.93 24.75 5.36
CA PRO A 37 -42.06 23.46 6.03
C PRO A 37 -40.66 22.91 6.31
N ILE A 38 -40.35 22.64 7.58
CA ILE A 38 -39.10 21.99 7.98
C ILE A 38 -39.24 20.53 7.52
N ASN A 39 -38.69 20.20 6.36
CA ASN A 39 -38.53 18.81 5.96
C ASN A 39 -37.49 18.18 6.92
N PRO A 40 -37.84 17.17 7.75
CA PRO A 40 -36.86 16.49 8.61
C PRO A 40 -35.88 15.60 7.82
N SER A 41 -35.86 15.68 6.50
CA SER A 41 -34.90 14.96 5.65
C SER A 41 -33.64 15.78 5.37
N THR A 42 -33.03 16.39 6.37
CA THR A 42 -31.57 16.55 6.34
C THR A 42 -30.96 15.21 6.75
N ARG A 43 -30.91 14.27 5.81
CA ARG A 43 -30.05 13.10 5.95
C ARG A 43 -28.64 13.66 6.09
N LEU A 44 -28.11 13.65 7.32
CA LEU A 44 -26.71 13.92 7.58
C LEU A 44 -25.92 13.09 6.57
N ALA A 45 -25.17 13.75 5.69
CA ALA A 45 -24.25 13.03 4.83
C ALA A 45 -23.36 12.18 5.74
N PRO A 46 -23.18 10.88 5.47
CA PRO A 46 -22.24 10.09 6.24
C PRO A 46 -20.89 10.80 6.13
N VAL A 47 -20.37 11.28 7.27
CA VAL A 47 -18.99 11.73 7.37
C VAL A 47 -18.17 10.49 7.05
N THR A 48 -17.73 10.39 5.81
CA THR A 48 -16.78 9.36 5.42
C THR A 48 -15.48 9.82 6.03
N THR A 49 -15.18 9.34 7.24
CA THR A 49 -13.84 9.41 7.78
C THR A 49 -12.99 8.58 6.85
N THR A 50 -12.37 9.23 5.85
CA THR A 50 -11.28 8.62 5.12
C THR A 50 -10.23 8.30 6.16
N PHE A 51 -10.20 7.04 6.59
CA PHE A 51 -9.14 6.54 7.45
C PHE A 51 -7.86 6.67 6.62
N THR A 52 -7.12 7.76 6.83
CA THR A 52 -5.78 7.90 6.28
C THR A 52 -4.99 6.73 6.85
N ARG A 53 -4.82 5.66 6.07
CA ARG A 53 -3.91 4.57 6.42
C ARG A 53 -2.51 5.15 6.40
N GLY A 54 -2.08 5.69 7.53
CA GLY A 54 -0.69 5.99 7.77
C GLY A 54 0.12 4.71 7.69
N ALA A 55 1.36 4.81 7.22
CA ALA A 55 2.24 3.66 7.13
C ALA A 55 2.41 3.03 8.53
N LYS A 56 2.13 1.73 8.65
CA LYS A 56 2.32 0.96 9.88
C LYS A 56 3.76 0.49 9.94
N THR A 57 4.47 0.87 10.99
CA THR A 57 5.88 0.50 11.16
C THR A 57 6.02 -0.64 12.17
N VAL A 58 6.75 -1.68 11.78
CA VAL A 58 7.25 -2.75 12.66
C VAL A 58 8.78 -2.77 12.58
N PHE A 59 9.45 -3.24 13.63
CA PHE A 59 10.92 -3.22 13.66
C PHE A 59 11.51 -4.40 14.42
N ALA A 60 12.77 -4.68 14.12
CA ALA A 60 13.60 -5.67 14.79
C ALA A 60 15.01 -5.12 15.01
N VAL A 61 15.57 -5.33 16.19
CA VAL A 61 16.98 -5.14 16.46
C VAL A 61 17.59 -6.52 16.70
N VAL A 62 18.52 -6.90 15.84
CA VAL A 62 19.05 -8.26 15.76
C VAL A 62 20.54 -8.24 16.07
N ALA A 63 20.94 -9.12 16.96
CA ALA A 63 22.34 -9.29 17.33
C ALA A 63 23.12 -10.05 16.25
N LYS A 64 24.44 -9.90 16.21
CA LYS A 64 25.34 -10.53 15.23
C LYS A 64 25.23 -12.06 15.19
N ASN A 65 24.86 -12.69 16.30
CA ASN A 65 24.60 -14.13 16.39
C ASN A 65 23.23 -14.54 15.83
N GLY A 66 22.42 -13.60 15.35
CA GLY A 66 21.10 -13.80 14.79
C GLY A 66 19.96 -13.80 15.80
N VAL A 67 20.22 -13.50 17.08
CA VAL A 67 19.19 -13.42 18.11
C VAL A 67 18.41 -12.11 17.98
N LEU A 68 17.08 -12.19 18.03
CA LEU A 68 16.22 -11.02 18.15
C LEU A 68 16.40 -10.41 19.55
N ASN A 69 17.07 -9.26 19.63
CA ASN A 69 17.36 -8.61 20.91
C ASN A 69 16.13 -7.83 21.43
N ARG A 70 15.43 -7.14 20.52
CA ARG A 70 14.16 -6.44 20.78
C ARG A 70 13.43 -6.17 19.46
N GLY A 71 12.15 -5.85 19.53
CA GLY A 71 11.37 -5.52 18.35
C GLY A 71 9.91 -5.20 18.66
N PHE A 72 9.20 -4.70 17.66
CA PHE A 72 7.75 -4.53 17.67
C PHE A 72 7.19 -5.20 16.43
N GLY A 73 6.29 -6.18 16.60
CA GLY A 73 5.75 -6.99 15.51
C GLY A 73 6.72 -8.05 14.95
N ALA A 74 8.00 -8.01 15.31
CA ALA A 74 8.96 -9.07 15.00
C ALA A 74 8.69 -10.30 15.87
N SER A 75 8.53 -11.47 15.24
CA SER A 75 8.24 -12.74 15.92
C SER A 75 9.48 -13.59 16.12
N ARG A 76 10.45 -13.52 15.21
CA ARG A 76 11.69 -14.31 15.27
C ARG A 76 12.78 -13.70 14.40
N ALA A 77 14.03 -13.86 14.81
CA ALA A 77 15.19 -13.70 13.95
C ALA A 77 16.08 -14.95 14.02
N ARG A 78 16.82 -15.24 12.95
CA ARG A 78 17.90 -16.22 12.97
C ARG A 78 18.99 -15.87 11.96
N LYS A 79 20.21 -16.25 12.28
CA LYS A 79 21.31 -16.32 11.32
C LYS A 79 21.24 -17.66 10.59
N VAL A 80 21.46 -17.66 9.28
CA VAL A 80 21.46 -18.89 8.47
C VAL A 80 22.80 -19.16 7.80
N LEU A 81 23.57 -18.13 7.48
CA LEU A 81 24.95 -18.19 7.00
C LEU A 81 25.73 -17.00 7.57
N ASN A 82 27.04 -16.96 7.38
CA ASN A 82 27.85 -15.79 7.75
C ASN A 82 27.27 -14.52 7.09
N GLY A 83 26.96 -13.52 7.91
CA GLY A 83 26.37 -12.26 7.47
C GLY A 83 25.03 -12.40 6.76
N ARG A 84 24.28 -13.50 6.97
CA ARG A 84 22.97 -13.72 6.35
C ARG A 84 21.95 -14.10 7.41
N TYR A 85 20.85 -13.35 7.43
CA TYR A 85 19.84 -13.44 8.45
C TYR A 85 18.44 -13.48 7.85
N GLU A 86 17.53 -14.05 8.62
CA GLU A 86 16.12 -14.06 8.35
C GLU A 86 15.40 -13.45 9.54
N VAL A 87 14.57 -12.44 9.28
CA VAL A 87 13.74 -11.80 10.30
C VAL A 87 12.29 -11.99 9.91
N PHE A 88 11.51 -12.56 10.83
CA PHE A 88 10.10 -12.83 10.66
C PHE A 88 9.26 -11.89 11.50
N PHE A 89 8.14 -11.46 10.95
CA PHE A 89 7.15 -10.61 11.59
C PHE A 89 5.84 -11.37 11.80
N ASN A 90 4.95 -10.83 12.62
CA ASN A 90 3.61 -11.37 12.90
C ASN A 90 2.56 -10.96 11.86
N ARG A 91 2.98 -10.44 10.70
CA ARG A 91 2.09 -10.00 9.60
C ARG A 91 2.74 -10.19 8.24
N ASP A 92 1.93 -10.13 7.18
CA ASP A 92 2.44 -10.07 5.80
C ASP A 92 3.24 -8.77 5.60
N VAL A 93 4.48 -8.91 5.13
CA VAL A 93 5.40 -7.79 4.89
C VAL A 93 5.84 -7.68 3.44
N ARG A 94 5.34 -8.52 2.52
CA ARG A 94 5.81 -8.56 1.12
C ARG A 94 5.62 -7.25 0.35
N ARG A 95 4.64 -6.44 0.77
CA ARG A 95 4.29 -5.16 0.15
C ARG A 95 4.81 -3.94 0.94
N CYS A 96 5.70 -4.18 1.90
CA CYS A 96 6.24 -3.13 2.75
C CYS A 96 7.61 -2.67 2.24
N ALA A 97 7.98 -1.43 2.56
CA ALA A 97 9.34 -0.96 2.40
C ALA A 97 10.21 -1.45 3.55
N TYR A 98 11.47 -1.80 3.27
CA TYR A 98 12.44 -2.25 4.26
C TYR A 98 13.62 -1.29 4.32
N THR A 99 14.00 -0.89 5.52
CA THR A 99 15.19 -0.08 5.77
C THR A 99 16.00 -0.74 6.87
N ALA A 100 17.29 -0.94 6.63
CA ALA A 100 18.18 -1.45 7.66
C ALA A 100 19.43 -0.58 7.79
N THR A 101 19.99 -0.58 9.00
CA THR A 101 21.28 0.02 9.32
C THR A 101 22.10 -0.99 10.11
N LEU A 102 23.43 -0.96 9.91
CA LEU A 102 24.33 -1.62 10.86
C LEU A 102 24.33 -0.81 12.15
N GLY A 103 24.11 -1.49 13.28
CA GLY A 103 23.90 -0.81 14.55
C GLY A 103 23.92 -1.79 15.72
N THR A 104 24.52 -1.37 16.83
CA THR A 104 24.71 -2.23 18.00
C THR A 104 23.38 -2.51 18.69
N THR A 105 23.31 -3.63 19.41
CA THR A 105 22.15 -3.93 20.26
C THR A 105 22.26 -3.30 21.65
N GLY A 106 23.45 -2.80 22.02
CA GLY A 106 23.76 -2.19 23.32
C GLY A 106 24.46 -0.84 23.15
N PHE A 107 25.66 -0.73 23.72
CA PHE A 107 26.47 0.49 23.68
C PHE A 107 27.55 0.44 22.58
N GLY A 108 28.03 1.60 22.18
CA GLY A 108 29.08 1.76 21.17
C GLY A 108 28.56 1.68 19.73
N THR A 109 29.50 1.71 18.78
CA THR A 109 29.22 1.77 17.35
C THR A 109 29.54 0.44 16.68
N GLU A 110 28.65 -0.03 15.80
CA GLU A 110 28.90 -1.22 15.00
C GLU A 110 29.98 -0.89 13.95
N PRO A 111 30.97 -1.77 13.70
CA PRO A 111 31.98 -1.46 12.70
C PRO A 111 31.34 -1.29 11.31
N SER A 112 31.91 -0.38 10.53
CA SER A 112 31.40 -0.01 9.21
C SER A 112 31.30 -1.20 8.25
N GLY A 113 30.40 -1.01 7.28
CA GLY A 113 30.09 -1.98 6.25
C GLY A 113 28.73 -1.68 5.63
N GLU A 114 28.23 -2.67 4.90
CA GLU A 114 27.03 -2.54 4.09
C GLU A 114 25.96 -3.50 4.61
N VAL A 115 24.71 -3.07 4.49
CA VAL A 115 23.54 -3.90 4.78
C VAL A 115 22.58 -3.84 3.59
N THR A 116 22.08 -4.99 3.18
CA THR A 116 21.06 -5.10 2.15
C THR A 116 19.89 -5.90 2.67
N VAL A 117 18.70 -5.56 2.19
CA VAL A 117 17.44 -6.12 2.64
C VAL A 117 16.56 -6.48 1.45
N ALA A 118 15.85 -7.58 1.57
CA ALA A 118 14.88 -8.02 0.58
C ALA A 118 13.77 -8.83 1.25
N THR A 119 12.65 -9.02 0.56
CA THR A 119 11.65 -9.99 1.00
C THR A 119 12.29 -11.38 1.01
N ARG A 120 11.98 -12.16 2.05
CA ARG A 120 12.45 -13.53 2.11
C ARG A 120 11.68 -14.40 1.10
N ALA A 121 12.40 -15.05 0.19
CA ALA A 121 11.80 -15.99 -0.75
C ALA A 121 11.06 -17.13 -0.03
N GLY A 122 9.87 -17.46 -0.52
CA GLY A 122 9.04 -18.55 0.01
C GLY A 122 8.24 -18.23 1.27
N THR A 123 8.26 -16.98 1.76
CA THR A 123 7.50 -16.58 2.96
C THR A 123 6.76 -15.26 2.75
N THR A 124 5.67 -15.06 3.49
CA THR A 124 4.87 -13.83 3.42
C THR A 124 5.27 -12.81 4.46
N ASN A 125 5.89 -13.26 5.55
CA ASN A 125 6.19 -12.46 6.73
C ASN A 125 7.69 -12.35 7.02
N GLY A 126 8.55 -12.73 6.08
CA GLY A 126 10.00 -12.74 6.27
C GLY A 126 10.74 -11.67 5.47
N VAL A 127 11.81 -11.16 6.07
CA VAL A 127 12.80 -10.28 5.45
C VAL A 127 14.15 -11.00 5.49
N TRP A 128 14.82 -11.06 4.34
CA TRP A 128 16.21 -11.46 4.22
C TRP A 128 17.10 -10.25 4.47
N VAL A 129 18.12 -10.41 5.31
CA VAL A 129 19.11 -9.38 5.59
C VAL A 129 20.50 -9.93 5.33
N ALA A 130 21.30 -9.19 4.56
CA ALA A 130 22.69 -9.51 4.30
C ALA A 130 23.58 -8.37 4.81
N THR A 131 24.60 -8.73 5.59
CA THR A 131 25.59 -7.80 6.13
C THR A 131 26.97 -8.14 5.59
N ASN A 132 27.72 -7.11 5.23
CA ASN A 132 29.05 -7.20 4.66
C ASN A 132 29.98 -6.19 5.33
N ASN A 133 31.30 -6.39 5.22
CA ASN A 133 32.26 -5.33 5.45
C ASN A 133 32.52 -4.56 4.15
N SER A 134 33.18 -3.41 4.25
CA SER A 134 33.46 -2.54 3.09
C SER A 134 34.45 -3.10 2.06
N SER A 135 34.98 -4.32 2.29
CA SER A 135 35.68 -5.09 1.26
C SER A 135 34.75 -6.03 0.48
N GLY A 136 33.43 -5.97 0.74
CA GLY A 136 32.42 -6.84 0.14
C GLY A 136 32.28 -8.22 0.79
N ASN A 137 33.07 -8.55 1.81
CA ASN A 137 33.02 -9.87 2.44
C ASN A 137 31.82 -9.97 3.38
N ALA A 138 31.13 -11.11 3.35
CA ALA A 138 30.06 -11.40 4.31
C ALA A 138 30.64 -11.46 5.73
N VAL A 139 30.07 -10.67 6.65
CA VAL A 139 30.50 -10.60 8.05
C VAL A 139 29.28 -10.48 8.93
N ASP A 140 29.26 -11.22 10.03
CA ASP A 140 28.22 -11.11 11.04
C ASP A 140 28.24 -9.73 11.72
N ARG A 141 27.13 -9.00 11.63
CA ARG A 141 26.97 -7.66 12.21
C ARG A 141 25.67 -7.57 13.02
N ASN A 142 25.66 -6.74 14.05
CA ASN A 142 24.39 -6.30 14.62
C ASN A 142 23.70 -5.33 13.64
N PHE A 143 22.37 -5.39 13.56
CA PHE A 143 21.63 -4.49 12.68
C PHE A 143 20.26 -4.14 13.25
N HIS A 144 19.75 -2.99 12.82
CA HIS A 144 18.38 -2.56 13.07
C HIS A 144 17.63 -2.66 11.75
N LEU A 145 16.41 -3.17 11.79
CA LEU A 145 15.53 -3.31 10.64
C LEU A 145 14.19 -2.65 10.95
N ALA A 146 13.80 -1.69 10.13
CA ALA A 146 12.46 -1.10 10.12
C ALA A 146 11.71 -1.55 8.86
N VAL A 147 10.43 -1.84 9.02
CA VAL A 147 9.54 -2.27 7.95
C VAL A 147 8.30 -1.37 7.96
N HIS A 148 8.08 -0.65 6.87
CA HIS A 148 7.01 0.32 6.72
C HIS A 148 5.95 -0.20 5.74
N CYS A 149 4.76 -0.48 6.25
CA CYS A 149 3.68 -1.11 5.51
C CYS A 149 2.52 -0.15 5.23
N PRO A 150 1.80 -0.29 4.10
CA PRO A 150 0.58 0.46 3.81
C PRO A 150 -0.63 0.02 4.66
#